data_AF-A0A937PBF5-F1
#
_entry.id   AF-A0A937PBF5-F1
#
_cell.length_a   1.000
_cell.length_b   1.000
_cell.length_c   1.000
_cell.angle_alpha   90.00
_cell.angle_beta   90.00
_cell.angle_gamma   90.00
#
_symmetry.space_group_name_H-M   'P 1'
#
loop_
_entity.id
_entity.type
_entity.pdbx_description
1 polymer ?
#
loop_
_entity_poly.entity_id
_entity_poly.type
_entity_poly.pdbx_seq_one_letter_code
_entity_poly.pdbx_strand_id
1 'polypeptide(L)'
;WAYFNAVRIYGKVPYIWPSLTTVEEILEYVNTDSEFIDTVQIIFKPDGYYNDTIIDTITLERTFFDLDAVVDTFTTQLENKIKAVGVIHNLTNNDQSWEVTVWNKFAMHCLLGQMYLFQGDLTKAEANFYHIMYYSDPEAAGVLRYGLDQRFATSKWRNIFTSIDINEHIFTIWFGKSFQQQHNLQKLFSKIPPNTYMLKPTKIAIDYWETIWDGVDINVNSNDPAMTEVEEPGKPGDFYRGYNVSYSYLEGEEEMLVVDVKRMLELKRKGFVKEYRTMMENVDTVIHKYTFNKSPFDQDRHFPVFRAASIHLYYAEIYARWWFDHNGIIRPEVIKSLNILNDGSYNSNPDQKGVRGRVGFGDRDDAVTVGNIIYVHDPVTNKIKGWLNYTANLKAKQEYIEDKILDERARELAFEGERFYDLMRIAKRRNDPSYLADRVAAKFQGQKTEQIREFLMIEENWYVPFFE
;
A
#
# COMPACT_ATOMS: atom_id res chain seq x y z
N TRP A 1 9.78 -1.75 13.11
CA TRP A 1 8.97 -2.27 12.00
C TRP A 1 8.14 -3.48 12.40
N ALA A 2 8.75 -4.58 12.88
CA ALA A 2 8.02 -5.80 13.23
C ALA A 2 6.89 -5.56 14.26
N TYR A 3 7.19 -4.91 15.39
CA TYR A 3 6.19 -4.51 16.40
C TYR A 3 5.01 -3.74 15.81
N PHE A 4 5.28 -2.73 15.00
CA PHE A 4 4.24 -1.91 14.37
C PHE A 4 3.34 -2.69 13.41
N ASN A 5 3.88 -3.72 12.74
CA ASN A 5 3.05 -4.60 11.91
C ASN A 5 2.28 -5.61 12.76
N ALA A 6 2.95 -6.24 13.72
CA ALA A 6 2.36 -7.25 14.58
C ALA A 6 1.19 -6.67 15.39
N VAL A 7 1.31 -5.47 15.96
CA VAL A 7 0.22 -4.85 16.72
C VAL A 7 -1.00 -4.49 15.84
N ARG A 8 -0.78 -4.20 14.56
CA ARG A 8 -1.88 -4.00 13.59
C ARG A 8 -2.58 -5.30 13.20
N ILE A 9 -1.91 -6.44 13.38
CA ILE A 9 -2.47 -7.78 13.14
C ILE A 9 -3.21 -8.29 14.38
N TYR A 10 -2.60 -8.17 15.55
CA TYR A 10 -3.03 -8.82 16.78
C TYR A 10 -3.71 -7.89 17.80
N GLY A 11 -3.72 -6.59 17.55
CA GLY A 11 -4.30 -5.57 18.44
C GLY A 11 -3.40 -5.22 19.64
N LYS A 12 -2.72 -6.23 20.18
CA LYS A 12 -1.70 -6.12 21.22
C LYS A 12 -0.55 -7.08 20.94
N VAL A 13 0.66 -6.77 21.39
CA VAL A 13 1.85 -7.63 21.23
C VAL A 13 2.69 -7.62 22.50
N PRO A 14 3.32 -8.75 22.88
CA PRO A 14 4.18 -8.77 24.05
C PRO A 14 5.42 -7.90 23.80
N TYR A 15 5.76 -7.06 24.78
CA TYR A 15 7.04 -6.35 24.80
C TYR A 15 8.14 -7.32 25.19
N ILE A 16 8.97 -7.66 24.21
CA ILE A 16 10.18 -8.46 24.35
C ILE A 16 11.29 -7.56 24.88
N TRP A 17 11.77 -7.89 26.07
CA TRP A 17 12.88 -7.20 26.70
C TRP A 17 14.17 -7.38 25.89
N PRO A 18 14.98 -6.31 25.70
CA PRO A 18 16.21 -6.40 24.90
C PRO A 18 17.25 -7.40 25.40
N SER A 19 17.18 -7.79 26.67
CA SER A 19 18.04 -8.81 27.26
C SER A 19 17.70 -10.23 26.82
N LEU A 20 16.48 -10.48 26.33
CA LEU A 20 16.06 -11.78 25.80
C LEU A 20 16.56 -11.90 24.35
N THR A 21 17.49 -12.81 24.10
CA THR A 21 18.22 -12.88 22.82
C THR A 21 17.95 -14.14 22.02
N THR A 22 17.40 -15.18 22.65
CA THR A 22 17.05 -16.44 21.99
C THR A 22 15.54 -16.59 21.83
N VAL A 23 15.11 -17.40 20.86
CA VAL A 23 13.68 -17.68 20.65
C VAL A 23 13.12 -18.42 21.86
N GLU A 24 13.92 -19.30 22.45
CA GLU A 24 13.56 -20.08 23.64
C GLU A 24 13.30 -19.17 24.85
N GLU A 25 14.20 -18.23 25.15
CA GLU A 25 14.01 -17.22 26.23
C GLU A 25 12.75 -16.38 25.99
N ILE A 26 12.55 -15.92 24.76
CA ILE A 26 11.38 -15.11 24.40
C ILE A 26 10.10 -15.92 24.59
N LEU A 27 10.08 -17.19 24.16
CA LEU A 27 8.91 -18.06 24.31
C LEU A 27 8.63 -18.38 25.77
N GLU A 28 9.65 -18.62 26.59
CA GLU A 28 9.49 -18.84 28.02
C GLU A 28 8.89 -17.60 28.69
N TYR A 29 9.48 -16.42 28.46
CA TYR A 29 8.96 -15.15 28.95
C TYR A 29 7.52 -14.87 28.50
N VAL A 30 7.20 -14.99 27.20
CA VAL A 30 5.85 -14.70 26.70
C VAL A 30 4.79 -15.66 27.28
N ASN A 31 5.17 -16.91 27.56
CA ASN A 31 4.28 -17.92 28.11
C ASN A 31 4.26 -17.98 29.65
N THR A 32 5.04 -17.15 30.35
CA THR A 32 4.96 -17.10 31.82
C THR A 32 3.63 -16.52 32.31
N ASP A 33 3.03 -17.19 33.28
CA ASP A 33 1.84 -16.71 34.02
C ASP A 33 2.20 -15.76 35.18
N SER A 34 3.50 -15.58 35.45
CA SER A 34 4.07 -14.80 36.54
C SER A 34 5.34 -14.05 36.09
N GLU A 35 6.11 -13.53 37.03
CA GLU A 35 7.43 -12.92 36.79
C GLU A 35 8.42 -13.92 36.15
N PHE A 36 9.13 -13.48 35.09
CA PHE A 36 10.23 -14.21 34.46
C PHE A 36 11.57 -13.73 35.05
N ILE A 37 12.42 -14.65 35.47
CA ILE A 37 13.74 -14.33 36.04
C ILE A 37 14.78 -14.39 34.93
N ASP A 38 15.25 -13.22 34.50
CA ASP A 38 16.37 -13.11 33.57
C ASP A 38 17.68 -13.06 34.37
N THR A 39 18.54 -14.05 34.15
CA THR A 39 19.79 -14.25 34.94
C THR A 39 21.06 -13.87 34.16
N VAL A 40 20.95 -13.63 32.85
CA VAL A 40 22.09 -13.35 31.97
C VAL A 40 21.70 -12.25 30.98
N GLN A 41 22.21 -11.05 31.21
CA GLN A 41 21.97 -9.94 30.29
C GLN A 41 23.12 -9.79 29.30
N ILE A 42 22.77 -9.78 28.02
CA ILE A 42 23.71 -9.39 26.96
C ILE A 42 23.45 -7.91 26.63
N ILE A 43 24.34 -7.02 27.05
CA ILE A 43 24.27 -5.61 26.69
C ILE A 43 25.10 -5.38 25.43
N PHE A 44 24.41 -5.16 24.31
CA PHE A 44 25.05 -4.73 23.07
C PHE A 44 25.46 -3.25 23.18
N LYS A 45 26.70 -2.93 22.80
CA LYS A 45 27.14 -1.55 22.62
C LYS A 45 26.38 -0.90 21.47
N PRO A 46 26.27 0.45 21.45
CA PRO A 46 25.56 1.17 20.39
C PRO A 46 26.07 0.92 18.96
N ASP A 47 27.26 0.33 18.79
CA ASP A 47 27.82 -0.05 17.49
C ASP A 47 27.34 -1.41 16.97
N GLY A 48 26.68 -2.22 17.80
CA GLY A 48 26.15 -3.53 17.44
C GLY A 48 27.20 -4.63 17.24
N TYR A 49 28.49 -4.34 17.42
CA TYR A 49 29.59 -5.30 17.23
C TYR A 49 30.11 -5.86 18.55
N TYR A 50 30.05 -5.07 19.61
CA TYR A 50 30.51 -5.50 20.92
C TYR A 50 29.32 -5.74 21.83
N ASN A 51 29.39 -6.81 22.62
CA ASN A 51 28.50 -7.03 23.74
C ASN A 51 29.30 -7.26 25.02
N ASP A 52 28.65 -6.98 26.13
CA ASP A 52 29.13 -7.38 27.45
C ASP A 52 28.08 -8.31 28.06
N THR A 53 28.52 -9.40 28.69
CA THR A 53 27.63 -10.32 29.39
C THR A 53 27.66 -9.97 30.86
N ILE A 54 26.57 -9.39 31.35
CA ILE A 54 26.42 -9.06 32.76
C ILE A 54 25.56 -10.14 33.40
N ILE A 55 26.12 -10.78 34.42
CA ILE A 55 25.38 -11.71 35.28
C ILE A 55 24.72 -10.86 36.35
N ASP A 56 23.52 -10.36 36.05
CA ASP A 56 22.65 -9.65 36.97
C ASP A 56 21.25 -10.23 36.86
N THR A 57 20.57 -10.36 38.00
CA THR A 57 19.25 -11.01 38.05
C THR A 57 18.19 -9.94 38.07
N ILE A 58 17.39 -9.87 37.00
CA ILE A 58 16.22 -8.98 36.95
C ILE A 58 14.94 -9.79 36.80
N THR A 59 13.88 -9.21 37.35
CA THR A 59 12.54 -9.77 37.31
C THR A 59 11.76 -9.03 36.23
N LEU A 60 11.33 -9.77 35.20
CA LEU A 60 10.60 -9.25 34.06
C LEU A 60 9.13 -9.56 34.19
N GLU A 61 8.30 -8.52 34.12
CA GLU A 61 6.85 -8.68 34.04
C GLU A 61 6.39 -8.72 32.59
N ARG A 62 5.54 -9.70 32.27
CA ARG A 62 4.94 -9.84 30.93
C ARG A 62 4.05 -8.63 30.63
N THR A 63 4.52 -7.78 29.74
CA THR A 63 3.83 -6.55 29.32
C THR A 63 3.36 -6.67 27.88
N PHE A 64 2.14 -6.19 27.59
CA PHE A 64 1.62 -6.08 26.23
C PHE A 64 1.53 -4.62 25.80
N PHE A 65 1.94 -4.34 24.56
CA PHE A 65 1.77 -3.04 23.92
C PHE A 65 0.64 -3.09 22.91
N ASP A 66 -0.29 -2.14 23.02
CA ASP A 66 -1.23 -1.79 21.97
C ASP A 66 -0.57 -0.85 20.93
N LEU A 67 -1.35 -0.38 19.96
CA LEU A 67 -0.84 0.46 18.88
C LEU A 67 -0.21 1.76 19.42
N ASP A 68 -0.84 2.40 20.41
CA ASP A 68 -0.38 3.68 20.94
C ASP A 68 0.93 3.49 21.72
N ALA A 69 1.03 2.46 22.55
CA ALA A 69 2.26 2.12 23.26
C ALA A 69 3.41 1.74 22.31
N VAL A 70 3.11 1.01 21.22
CA VAL A 70 4.09 0.70 20.17
C VAL A 70 4.56 1.99 19.49
N VAL A 71 3.64 2.85 19.06
CA VAL A 71 3.99 4.10 18.37
C VAL A 71 4.84 4.98 19.28
N ASP A 72 4.39 5.27 20.50
CA ASP A 72 5.10 6.15 21.45
C ASP A 72 6.50 5.64 21.78
N THR A 73 6.61 4.36 22.15
CA THR A 73 7.87 3.74 22.54
C THR A 73 8.86 3.72 21.38
N PHE A 74 8.46 3.21 20.21
CA PHE A 74 9.40 2.98 19.12
C PHE A 74 9.71 4.24 18.30
N THR A 75 8.81 5.22 18.22
CA THR A 75 9.14 6.54 17.66
C THR A 75 10.22 7.21 18.51
N THR A 76 10.04 7.26 19.83
CA THR A 76 11.03 7.82 20.77
C THR A 76 12.39 7.13 20.65
N GLN A 77 12.42 5.79 20.51
CA GLN A 77 13.67 5.07 20.33
C GLN A 77 14.33 5.35 18.97
N LEU A 78 13.55 5.38 17.89
CA LEU A 78 14.07 5.66 16.55
C LEU A 78 14.63 7.08 16.43
N GLU A 79 14.03 8.06 17.11
CA GLU A 79 14.48 9.45 17.08
C GLU A 79 15.71 9.70 17.95
N ASN A 80 15.82 9.03 19.10
CA ASN A 80 16.82 9.39 20.11
C ASN A 80 17.94 8.35 20.33
N LYS A 81 17.71 7.07 19.99
CA LYS A 81 18.59 5.97 20.40
C LYS A 81 19.16 5.17 19.22
N ILE A 82 18.39 5.01 18.15
CA ILE A 82 18.78 4.17 17.02
C ILE A 82 19.46 5.02 15.95
N LYS A 83 20.71 4.69 15.61
CA LYS A 83 21.38 5.28 14.45
C LYS A 83 21.06 4.46 13.20
N ALA A 84 20.60 5.12 12.14
CA ALA A 84 20.53 4.49 10.82
C ALA A 84 21.96 4.33 10.27
N VAL A 85 22.42 3.09 10.17
CA VAL A 85 23.71 2.74 9.57
C VAL A 85 23.49 2.37 8.10
N GLY A 86 23.45 3.38 7.24
CA GLY A 86 23.49 3.12 5.80
C GLY A 86 24.86 2.51 5.43
N VAL A 87 24.86 1.48 4.59
CA VAL A 87 26.10 0.90 4.08
C VAL A 87 26.23 1.19 2.59
N ILE A 88 27.23 1.98 2.22
CA ILE A 88 27.53 2.30 0.82
C ILE A 88 28.51 1.25 0.30
N HIS A 89 28.01 0.02 0.04
CA HIS A 89 28.83 -1.06 -0.50
C HIS A 89 29.21 -0.86 -1.98
N ASN A 90 28.55 0.06 -2.68
CA ASN A 90 28.83 0.40 -4.07
C ASN A 90 30.32 0.70 -4.33
N LEU A 91 31.01 1.32 -3.37
CA LEU A 91 32.44 1.66 -3.46
C LEU A 91 33.37 0.42 -3.52
N THR A 92 32.91 -0.76 -3.11
CA THR A 92 33.73 -1.98 -3.03
C THR A 92 33.36 -3.04 -4.06
N ASN A 93 32.11 -3.14 -4.48
CA ASN A 93 31.65 -4.20 -5.41
C ASN A 93 30.72 -3.71 -6.54
N ASN A 94 30.52 -2.39 -6.68
CA ASN A 94 29.63 -1.78 -7.67
C ASN A 94 28.16 -2.26 -7.58
N ASP A 95 27.71 -2.65 -6.38
CA ASP A 95 26.33 -3.06 -6.10
C ASP A 95 25.61 -2.01 -5.24
N GLN A 96 24.71 -1.26 -5.88
CA GLN A 96 23.90 -0.22 -5.25
C GLN A 96 22.67 -0.76 -4.51
N SER A 97 22.30 -2.04 -4.68
CA SER A 97 21.09 -2.61 -4.08
C SER A 97 21.16 -2.63 -2.55
N TRP A 98 22.36 -2.67 -1.97
CA TRP A 98 22.61 -2.61 -0.53
C TRP A 98 22.06 -1.36 0.14
N GLU A 99 21.97 -0.25 -0.59
CA GLU A 99 21.40 0.99 -0.06
C GLU A 99 19.93 0.84 0.35
N VAL A 100 19.23 -0.14 -0.23
CA VAL A 100 17.79 -0.35 -0.05
C VAL A 100 17.44 -1.75 0.44
N THR A 101 18.40 -2.67 0.52
CA THR A 101 18.22 -4.00 1.17
C THR A 101 18.69 -4.03 2.61
N VAL A 102 19.36 -2.97 3.08
CA VAL A 102 19.74 -2.77 4.49
C VAL A 102 18.93 -1.62 5.08
N TRP A 103 18.68 -1.68 6.39
CA TRP A 103 18.04 -0.59 7.12
C TRP A 103 18.80 0.72 6.91
N ASN A 104 18.10 1.76 6.48
CA ASN A 104 18.68 3.03 6.10
C ASN A 104 17.84 4.21 6.61
N LYS A 105 18.38 5.43 6.47
CA LYS A 105 17.74 6.65 6.98
C LYS A 105 16.37 6.91 6.33
N PHE A 106 16.20 6.61 5.04
CA PHE A 106 14.93 6.77 4.35
C PHE A 106 13.90 5.75 4.83
N ALA A 107 14.30 4.50 5.07
CA ALA A 107 13.45 3.48 5.68
C ALA A 107 12.99 3.88 7.09
N MET A 108 13.87 4.49 7.88
CA MET A 108 13.54 5.06 9.19
C MET A 108 12.48 6.15 9.08
N HIS A 109 12.66 7.12 8.18
CA HIS A 109 11.65 8.15 7.94
C HIS A 109 10.32 7.57 7.44
N CYS A 110 10.34 6.56 6.57
CA CYS A 110 9.11 5.89 6.13
C CYS A 110 8.37 5.26 7.30
N LEU A 111 9.07 4.55 8.20
CA LEU A 111 8.46 3.92 9.36
C LEU A 111 7.93 4.95 10.35
N LEU A 112 8.70 5.99 10.68
CA LEU A 112 8.25 7.10 11.54
C LEU A 112 7.01 7.78 10.96
N GLY A 113 7.05 8.10 9.66
CA GLY A 113 5.94 8.73 8.96
C GLY A 113 4.67 7.89 9.02
N GLN A 114 4.77 6.58 8.81
CA GLN A 114 3.63 5.66 8.95
C GLN A 114 3.11 5.61 10.38
N MET A 115 3.98 5.48 11.39
CA MET A 115 3.56 5.42 12.80
C MET A 115 2.80 6.69 13.20
N TYR A 116 3.34 7.87 12.87
CA TYR A 116 2.67 9.14 13.14
C TYR A 116 1.37 9.31 12.35
N LEU A 117 1.31 8.84 11.10
CA LEU A 117 0.09 8.86 10.32
C LEU A 117 -1.01 7.96 10.92
N PHE A 118 -0.64 6.81 11.48
CA PHE A 118 -1.57 5.91 12.19
C PHE A 118 -2.05 6.52 13.52
N GLN A 119 -1.19 7.26 14.22
CA GLN A 119 -1.54 8.03 15.42
C GLN A 119 -2.42 9.26 15.11
N GLY A 120 -2.45 9.71 13.85
CA GLY A 120 -3.17 10.91 13.42
C GLY A 120 -2.36 12.21 13.54
N ASP A 121 -1.06 12.13 13.87
CA ASP A 121 -0.15 13.28 13.85
C ASP A 121 0.33 13.55 12.42
N LEU A 122 -0.49 14.28 11.66
CA LEU A 122 -0.20 14.62 10.26
C LEU A 122 1.06 15.48 10.13
N THR A 123 1.39 16.29 11.13
CA THR A 123 2.56 17.18 11.11
C THR A 123 3.85 16.38 11.13
N LYS A 124 3.98 15.46 12.10
CA LYS A 124 5.17 14.60 12.19
C LYS A 124 5.22 13.58 11.07
N ALA A 125 4.07 13.08 10.62
CA ALA A 125 4.01 12.19 9.47
C ALA A 125 4.55 12.88 8.20
N GLU A 126 4.10 14.10 7.94
CA GLU A 126 4.52 14.87 6.78
C GLU A 126 6.00 15.21 6.82
N ALA A 127 6.51 15.69 7.95
CA ALA A 127 7.93 16.04 8.12
C ALA A 127 8.84 14.84 7.80
N ASN A 128 8.43 13.63 8.16
CA ASN A 128 9.16 12.42 7.83
C ASN A 128 9.05 12.05 6.35
N PHE A 129 7.85 12.08 5.78
CA PHE A 129 7.66 11.78 4.35
C PHE A 129 8.29 12.84 3.43
N TYR A 130 8.46 14.08 3.88
CA TYR A 130 9.16 15.15 3.16
C TYR A 130 10.59 14.72 2.77
N HIS A 131 11.28 14.01 3.66
CA HIS A 131 12.62 13.45 3.40
C HIS A 131 12.66 12.42 2.26
N ILE A 132 11.51 11.91 1.83
CA ILE A 132 11.39 11.04 0.66
C ILE A 132 10.96 11.85 -0.56
N MET A 133 9.90 12.66 -0.40
CA MET A 133 9.27 13.41 -1.48
C MET A 133 10.20 14.43 -2.14
N TYR A 134 11.14 15.01 -1.39
CA TYR A 134 11.99 16.12 -1.86
C TYR A 134 13.49 15.80 -1.77
N TYR A 135 13.87 14.54 -1.60
CA TYR A 135 15.30 14.19 -1.62
C TYR A 135 15.85 14.26 -3.05
N SER A 136 16.71 15.25 -3.28
CA SER A 136 17.56 15.35 -4.46
C SER A 136 18.95 14.82 -4.12
N ASP A 137 19.48 13.94 -4.97
CA ASP A 137 20.87 13.52 -4.84
C ASP A 137 21.79 14.72 -5.16
N PRO A 138 22.77 15.05 -4.30
CA PRO A 138 23.75 16.10 -4.60
C PRO A 138 24.52 15.90 -5.90
N GLU A 139 24.72 14.64 -6.32
CA GLU A 139 25.46 14.29 -7.54
C GLU A 139 24.57 14.26 -8.79
N ALA A 140 23.24 14.25 -8.62
CA ALA A 140 22.25 14.28 -9.70
C ALA A 140 21.30 15.49 -9.55
N ALA A 141 21.88 16.70 -9.65
CA ALA A 141 21.16 17.96 -9.48
C ALA A 141 19.88 18.02 -10.34
N GLY A 142 18.73 18.22 -9.67
CA GLY A 142 17.42 18.32 -10.31
C GLY A 142 16.64 17.01 -10.41
N VAL A 143 17.24 15.86 -10.08
CA VAL A 143 16.53 14.57 -10.05
C VAL A 143 16.18 14.20 -8.61
N LEU A 144 14.89 14.01 -8.36
CA LEU A 144 14.41 13.46 -7.10
C LEU A 144 14.65 11.95 -7.09
N ARG A 145 15.42 11.45 -6.11
CA ARG A 145 15.77 10.02 -6.03
C ARG A 145 14.52 9.15 -6.06
N TYR A 146 13.55 9.48 -5.20
CA TYR A 146 12.27 8.79 -5.07
C TYR A 146 11.12 9.45 -5.85
N GLY A 147 11.42 10.34 -6.78
CA GLY A 147 10.40 10.98 -7.62
C GLY A 147 9.73 9.98 -8.57
N LEU A 148 8.44 10.16 -8.80
CA LEU A 148 7.68 9.32 -9.73
C LEU A 148 7.76 9.91 -11.14
N ASP A 149 8.68 9.38 -11.94
CA ASP A 149 8.94 9.84 -13.31
C ASP A 149 8.87 8.70 -14.34
N GLN A 150 9.51 8.89 -15.49
CA GLN A 150 9.51 7.94 -16.61
C GLN A 150 10.23 6.61 -16.32
N ARG A 151 11.04 6.50 -15.25
CA ARG A 151 11.81 5.28 -14.91
C ARG A 151 10.92 4.05 -14.76
N PHE A 152 9.77 4.21 -14.11
CA PHE A 152 8.78 3.14 -13.87
C PHE A 152 7.39 3.47 -14.44
N ALA A 153 7.36 4.27 -15.50
CA ALA A 153 6.12 4.61 -16.18
C ALA A 153 5.64 3.50 -17.13
N THR A 154 4.31 3.43 -17.29
CA THR A 154 3.63 2.57 -18.24
C THR A 154 4.10 1.11 -18.16
N SER A 155 4.61 0.52 -19.24
CA SER A 155 5.07 -0.87 -19.28
C SER A 155 6.28 -1.15 -18.38
N LYS A 156 7.04 -0.11 -18.00
CA LYS A 156 8.18 -0.23 -17.09
C LYS A 156 7.77 -0.36 -15.63
N TRP A 157 6.50 -0.09 -15.29
CA TRP A 157 6.01 -0.25 -13.92
C TRP A 157 6.25 -1.67 -13.39
N ARG A 158 6.14 -2.69 -14.25
CA ARG A 158 6.44 -4.07 -13.88
C ARG A 158 7.89 -4.27 -13.41
N ASN A 159 8.82 -3.44 -13.86
CA ASN A 159 10.24 -3.60 -13.53
C ASN A 159 10.54 -3.37 -12.05
N ILE A 160 9.65 -2.65 -11.33
CA ILE A 160 9.68 -2.50 -9.87
C ILE A 160 9.79 -3.86 -9.20
N PHE A 161 9.14 -4.89 -9.74
CA PHE A 161 9.12 -6.20 -9.12
C PHE A 161 10.17 -7.14 -9.74
N THR A 162 10.71 -6.90 -10.93
CA THR A 162 11.71 -7.81 -11.53
C THR A 162 13.12 -7.59 -11.01
N SER A 163 13.42 -6.39 -10.55
CA SER A 163 14.76 -6.00 -10.05
C SER A 163 14.63 -5.00 -8.91
N ILE A 164 15.63 -5.00 -8.03
CA ILE A 164 15.75 -4.00 -6.96
C ILE A 164 16.35 -2.73 -7.56
N ASP A 165 15.70 -1.60 -7.32
CA ASP A 165 16.11 -0.30 -7.83
C ASP A 165 16.04 0.76 -6.73
N ILE A 166 17.12 1.54 -6.60
CA ILE A 166 17.34 2.52 -5.54
C ILE A 166 16.44 3.76 -5.59
N ASN A 167 15.68 3.92 -6.68
CA ASN A 167 14.80 5.05 -6.94
C ASN A 167 13.33 4.74 -6.68
N GLU A 168 12.92 3.47 -6.75
CA GLU A 168 11.56 3.07 -6.35
C GLU A 168 11.56 2.40 -4.97
N HIS A 169 12.53 1.54 -4.69
CA HIS A 169 12.61 0.84 -3.42
C HIS A 169 13.30 1.71 -2.38
N ILE A 170 12.68 1.83 -1.21
CA ILE A 170 13.26 2.54 -0.07
C ILE A 170 13.80 1.51 0.94
N PHE A 171 13.04 0.43 1.14
CA PHE A 171 13.48 -0.74 1.87
C PHE A 171 12.85 -1.99 1.27
N THR A 172 13.66 -3.01 0.97
CA THR A 172 13.20 -4.24 0.32
C THR A 172 13.92 -5.45 0.90
N ILE A 173 13.19 -6.55 1.04
CA ILE A 173 13.75 -7.83 1.45
C ILE A 173 14.00 -8.64 0.19
N TRP A 174 15.24 -9.09 0.01
CA TRP A 174 15.62 -9.93 -1.12
C TRP A 174 15.77 -11.38 -0.66
N PHE A 175 15.62 -12.30 -1.61
CA PHE A 175 15.68 -13.74 -1.37
C PHE A 175 16.60 -14.36 -2.41
N GLY A 176 17.62 -15.06 -1.94
CA GLY A 176 18.57 -15.77 -2.79
C GLY A 176 18.53 -17.27 -2.56
N LYS A 177 18.15 -18.02 -3.60
CA LYS A 177 18.10 -19.49 -3.55
C LYS A 177 19.46 -20.12 -3.22
N SER A 178 20.55 -19.53 -3.72
CA SER A 178 21.93 -19.94 -3.39
C SER A 178 22.27 -19.80 -1.91
N PHE A 179 21.58 -18.92 -1.19
CA PHE A 179 21.73 -18.68 0.24
C PHE A 179 20.65 -19.38 1.07
N GLN A 180 19.87 -20.29 0.46
CA GLN A 180 18.74 -20.98 1.10
C GLN A 180 17.67 -20.00 1.65
N GLN A 181 17.56 -18.82 1.06
CA GLN A 181 16.57 -17.82 1.40
C GLN A 181 15.44 -17.86 0.37
N GLN A 182 14.26 -18.29 0.80
CA GLN A 182 13.06 -18.45 -0.03
C GLN A 182 11.80 -18.05 0.74
N HIS A 183 10.71 -17.79 0.04
CA HIS A 183 9.39 -17.48 0.59
C HIS A 183 8.30 -18.26 -0.14
N ASN A 184 7.10 -18.37 0.45
CA ASN A 184 6.03 -19.20 -0.13
C ASN A 184 5.07 -18.44 -1.07
N LEU A 185 5.30 -17.18 -1.41
CA LEU A 185 4.30 -16.38 -2.14
C LEU A 185 3.93 -16.98 -3.51
N GLN A 186 4.91 -17.44 -4.30
CA GLN A 186 4.64 -18.10 -5.58
C GLN A 186 3.83 -19.39 -5.39
N LYS A 187 4.16 -20.19 -4.37
CA LYS A 187 3.43 -21.41 -4.00
C LYS A 187 1.98 -21.14 -3.58
N LEU A 188 1.75 -20.02 -2.89
CA LEU A 188 0.41 -19.61 -2.45
C LEU A 188 -0.44 -19.06 -3.60
N PHE A 189 0.16 -18.36 -4.56
CA PHE A 189 -0.56 -17.57 -5.55
C PHE A 189 -0.68 -18.20 -6.95
N SER A 190 0.26 -19.06 -7.33
CA SER A 190 0.28 -19.65 -8.67
C SER A 190 -0.51 -20.95 -8.73
N LYS A 191 -1.21 -21.13 -9.85
CA LYS A 191 -1.89 -22.38 -10.25
C LYS A 191 -0.96 -23.36 -10.99
N ILE A 192 0.19 -22.89 -11.46
CA ILE A 192 1.13 -23.70 -12.24
C ILE A 192 1.87 -24.67 -11.31
N PRO A 193 1.84 -25.99 -11.54
CA PRO A 193 2.54 -26.98 -10.71
C PRO A 193 4.05 -26.67 -10.56
N PRO A 194 4.68 -26.98 -9.41
CA PRO A 194 4.14 -27.67 -8.23
C PRO A 194 3.51 -26.72 -7.19
N ASN A 195 3.13 -25.50 -7.58
CA ASN A 195 2.48 -24.55 -6.68
C ASN A 195 1.08 -25.05 -6.29
N THR A 196 0.61 -24.62 -5.12
CA THR A 196 -0.61 -25.16 -4.49
C THR A 196 -1.82 -24.25 -4.58
N TYR A 197 -1.66 -23.03 -5.11
CA TYR A 197 -2.73 -22.05 -5.33
C TYR A 197 -3.70 -21.89 -4.15
N MET A 198 -3.14 -21.66 -2.95
CA MET A 198 -3.91 -21.57 -1.71
C MET A 198 -4.63 -20.22 -1.54
N LEU A 199 -4.20 -19.17 -2.25
CA LEU A 199 -4.74 -17.83 -2.10
C LEU A 199 -5.05 -17.18 -3.46
N LYS A 200 -6.35 -17.01 -3.72
CA LYS A 200 -6.91 -16.39 -4.93
C LYS A 200 -7.32 -14.93 -4.67
N PRO A 201 -7.09 -14.00 -5.61
CA PRO A 201 -7.61 -12.64 -5.49
C PRO A 201 -9.14 -12.64 -5.58
N THR A 202 -9.80 -11.87 -4.72
CA THR A 202 -11.26 -11.67 -4.80
C THR A 202 -11.61 -10.83 -6.02
N LYS A 203 -12.79 -11.06 -6.60
CA LYS A 203 -13.30 -10.26 -7.73
C LYS A 203 -13.19 -8.74 -7.49
N ILE A 204 -13.55 -8.26 -6.31
CA ILE A 204 -13.47 -6.83 -5.97
C ILE A 204 -12.05 -6.26 -6.06
N ALA A 205 -11.04 -7.05 -5.68
CA ALA A 205 -9.66 -6.61 -5.79
C ALA A 205 -9.28 -6.39 -7.27
N ILE A 206 -9.83 -7.21 -8.16
CA ILE A 206 -9.60 -7.15 -9.61
C ILE A 206 -10.40 -6.01 -10.24
N ASP A 207 -11.64 -5.80 -9.77
CA ASP A 207 -12.54 -4.75 -10.26
C ASP A 207 -11.88 -3.36 -10.19
N TYR A 208 -11.03 -3.08 -9.18
CA TYR A 208 -10.28 -1.81 -9.11
C TYR A 208 -9.51 -1.47 -10.40
N TRP A 209 -8.92 -2.46 -11.06
CA TRP A 209 -8.24 -2.26 -12.36
C TRP A 209 -9.17 -2.45 -13.55
N GLU A 210 -10.21 -3.30 -13.47
CA GLU A 210 -11.13 -3.48 -14.60
C GLU A 210 -12.05 -2.26 -14.80
N THR A 211 -12.33 -1.50 -13.73
CA THR A 211 -13.29 -0.39 -13.71
C THR A 211 -12.61 0.98 -13.64
N ILE A 212 -11.36 1.08 -14.07
CA ILE A 212 -10.71 2.37 -14.38
C ILE A 212 -10.77 2.58 -15.89
N TRP A 213 -10.87 3.85 -16.30
CA TRP A 213 -11.23 4.23 -17.66
C TRP A 213 -10.21 5.21 -18.23
N ASP A 214 -9.72 4.90 -19.42
CA ASP A 214 -8.77 5.71 -20.19
C ASP A 214 -9.49 6.40 -21.36
N GLY A 215 -9.23 7.69 -21.56
CA GLY A 215 -9.81 8.48 -22.64
C GLY A 215 -11.31 8.71 -22.48
N VAL A 216 -11.72 9.11 -21.28
CA VAL A 216 -13.11 9.52 -20.98
C VAL A 216 -13.35 10.93 -21.55
N ASP A 217 -14.57 11.18 -22.03
CA ASP A 217 -15.05 12.51 -22.43
C ASP A 217 -16.42 12.77 -21.81
N ILE A 218 -16.53 13.84 -21.02
CA ILE A 218 -17.75 14.21 -20.29
C ILE A 218 -18.27 15.56 -20.80
N ASN A 219 -19.51 15.55 -21.31
CA ASN A 219 -20.21 16.78 -21.65
C ASN A 219 -20.95 17.34 -20.43
N VAL A 220 -20.26 18.22 -19.73
CA VAL A 220 -20.76 18.86 -18.51
C VAL A 220 -21.81 19.92 -18.83
N ASN A 221 -23.02 19.73 -18.30
CA ASN A 221 -24.04 20.76 -18.31
C ASN A 221 -23.93 21.65 -17.07
N SER A 222 -23.39 22.86 -17.25
CA SER A 222 -23.15 23.82 -16.18
C SER A 222 -24.42 24.36 -15.51
N ASN A 223 -25.59 24.26 -16.15
CA ASN A 223 -26.85 24.78 -15.63
C ASN A 223 -27.66 23.71 -14.87
N ASP A 224 -27.54 22.45 -15.30
CA ASP A 224 -28.24 21.32 -14.70
C ASP A 224 -27.33 20.08 -14.65
N PRO A 225 -26.75 19.76 -13.49
CA PRO A 225 -25.92 18.57 -13.31
C PRO A 225 -26.63 17.25 -13.65
N ALA A 226 -27.96 17.20 -13.62
CA ALA A 226 -28.72 16.01 -13.99
C ALA A 226 -28.71 15.74 -15.50
N MET A 227 -28.36 16.74 -16.32
CA MET A 227 -28.26 16.66 -17.77
C MET A 227 -26.83 16.42 -18.26
N THR A 228 -25.85 16.31 -17.35
CA THR A 228 -24.47 15.95 -17.69
C THR A 228 -24.42 14.47 -18.08
N GLU A 229 -23.76 14.17 -19.20
CA GLU A 229 -23.59 12.81 -19.69
C GLU A 229 -22.15 12.53 -20.15
N VAL A 230 -21.84 11.24 -20.28
CA VAL A 230 -20.55 10.77 -20.80
C VAL A 230 -20.71 10.55 -22.29
N GLU A 231 -20.07 11.39 -23.10
CA GLU A 231 -20.09 11.28 -24.57
C GLU A 231 -19.30 10.06 -25.00
N GLU A 232 -18.07 9.93 -24.50
CA GLU A 232 -17.20 8.77 -24.73
C GLU A 232 -16.82 8.14 -23.39
N PRO A 233 -17.33 6.93 -23.08
CA PRO A 233 -17.02 6.22 -21.84
C PRO A 233 -15.55 5.90 -21.60
N GLY A 234 -14.72 5.98 -22.64
CA GLY A 234 -13.33 5.54 -22.60
C GLY A 234 -13.19 4.01 -22.66
N LYS A 235 -11.94 3.56 -22.54
CA LYS A 235 -11.56 2.14 -22.56
C LYS A 235 -11.37 1.64 -21.13
N PRO A 236 -12.04 0.55 -20.73
CA PRO A 236 -11.85 -0.02 -19.40
C PRO A 236 -10.52 -0.78 -19.29
N GLY A 237 -9.89 -0.72 -18.12
CA GLY A 237 -8.78 -1.58 -17.74
C GLY A 237 -7.45 -0.86 -17.53
N ASP A 238 -6.73 -1.24 -16.47
CA ASP A 238 -5.31 -0.92 -16.27
C ASP A 238 -4.42 -2.08 -16.75
N PHE A 239 -3.82 -1.89 -17.93
CA PHE A 239 -2.91 -2.87 -18.55
C PHE A 239 -1.43 -2.60 -18.28
N TYR A 240 -1.10 -1.61 -17.45
CA TYR A 240 0.28 -1.31 -17.04
C TYR A 240 0.61 -1.93 -15.68
N ARG A 241 -0.33 -1.90 -14.75
CA ARG A 241 -0.17 -2.43 -13.39
C ARG A 241 -1.03 -3.66 -13.13
N GLY A 242 -2.20 -3.73 -13.74
CA GLY A 242 -3.21 -4.76 -13.50
C GLY A 242 -2.89 -6.06 -14.23
N TYR A 243 -3.56 -6.28 -15.36
CA TYR A 243 -3.48 -7.53 -16.10
C TYR A 243 -2.07 -7.84 -16.61
N ASN A 244 -1.64 -9.10 -16.53
CA ASN A 244 -0.28 -9.60 -16.87
C ASN A 244 0.86 -9.04 -15.97
N VAL A 245 0.53 -8.29 -14.93
CA VAL A 245 1.52 -7.82 -13.95
C VAL A 245 1.08 -8.17 -12.54
N SER A 246 0.04 -7.50 -12.01
CA SER A 246 -0.45 -7.77 -10.65
C SER A 246 -1.33 -9.02 -10.58
N TYR A 247 -2.16 -9.25 -11.59
CA TYR A 247 -3.02 -10.43 -11.72
C TYR A 247 -3.01 -10.96 -13.16
N SER A 248 -3.44 -12.21 -13.33
CA SER A 248 -3.64 -12.81 -14.65
C SER A 248 -4.85 -13.73 -14.65
N TYR A 249 -5.31 -14.08 -15.85
CA TYR A 249 -6.40 -15.01 -16.11
C TYR A 249 -5.83 -16.27 -16.76
N LEU A 250 -6.01 -17.42 -16.12
CA LEU A 250 -5.48 -18.70 -16.57
C LEU A 250 -6.59 -19.66 -17.00
N GLU A 251 -6.55 -20.11 -18.25
CA GLU A 251 -7.32 -21.26 -18.72
C GLU A 251 -6.42 -22.50 -18.66
N GLY A 252 -6.68 -23.39 -17.70
CA GLY A 252 -5.71 -24.44 -17.36
C GLY A 252 -4.41 -23.83 -16.82
N GLU A 253 -3.32 -23.95 -17.59
CA GLU A 253 -2.00 -23.39 -17.30
C GLU A 253 -1.62 -22.22 -18.23
N GLU A 254 -2.46 -21.89 -19.20
CA GLU A 254 -2.18 -20.87 -20.22
C GLU A 254 -2.80 -19.52 -19.82
N GLU A 255 -2.01 -18.45 -19.99
CA GLU A 255 -2.49 -17.09 -19.79
C GLU A 255 -3.38 -16.64 -20.95
N MET A 256 -4.54 -16.04 -20.62
CA MET A 256 -5.39 -15.43 -21.64
C MET A 256 -4.62 -14.33 -22.39
N LEU A 257 -4.89 -14.15 -23.67
CA LEU A 257 -4.27 -13.08 -24.43
C LEU A 257 -4.84 -11.72 -23.99
N VAL A 258 -3.99 -10.69 -23.98
CA VAL A 258 -4.39 -9.30 -23.64
C VAL A 258 -5.56 -8.82 -24.52
N VAL A 259 -5.61 -9.24 -25.79
CA VAL A 259 -6.69 -8.90 -26.72
C VAL A 259 -8.04 -9.49 -26.29
N ASP A 260 -8.05 -10.70 -25.73
CA ASP A 260 -9.26 -11.36 -25.24
C ASP A 260 -9.73 -10.73 -23.94
N VAL A 261 -8.81 -10.32 -23.07
CA VAL A 261 -9.16 -9.57 -21.85
C VAL A 261 -9.76 -8.21 -22.20
N LYS A 262 -9.18 -7.46 -23.15
CA LYS A 262 -9.76 -6.21 -23.65
C LYS A 262 -11.15 -6.42 -24.23
N ARG A 263 -11.33 -7.47 -25.04
CA ARG A 263 -12.64 -7.84 -25.57
C ARG A 263 -13.64 -8.19 -24.47
N MET A 264 -13.22 -8.94 -23.46
CA MET A 264 -14.03 -9.32 -22.31
C MET A 264 -14.49 -8.09 -21.52
N LEU A 265 -13.61 -7.13 -21.25
CA LEU A 265 -13.98 -5.87 -20.58
C LEU A 265 -14.94 -5.02 -21.43
N GLU A 266 -14.76 -4.99 -22.75
CA GLU A 266 -15.68 -4.30 -23.65
C GLU A 266 -17.07 -4.96 -23.70
N LEU A 267 -17.14 -6.29 -23.65
CA LEU A 267 -18.40 -7.02 -23.53
C LEU A 267 -19.09 -6.75 -22.19
N LYS A 268 -18.33 -6.70 -21.08
CA LYS A 268 -18.84 -6.29 -19.76
C LYS A 268 -19.46 -4.89 -19.84
N ARG A 269 -18.73 -3.92 -20.41
CA ARG A 269 -19.20 -2.53 -20.60
C ARG A 269 -20.50 -2.45 -21.39
N LYS A 270 -20.63 -3.25 -22.44
CA LYS A 270 -21.83 -3.28 -23.30
C LYS A 270 -22.99 -4.09 -22.72
N GLY A 271 -22.81 -4.77 -21.58
CA GLY A 271 -23.83 -5.60 -20.96
C GLY A 271 -24.05 -6.96 -21.64
N PHE A 272 -23.08 -7.44 -22.43
CA PHE A 272 -23.11 -8.75 -23.08
C PHE A 272 -22.76 -9.88 -22.10
N VAL A 273 -23.66 -10.11 -21.14
CA VAL A 273 -23.43 -10.97 -19.98
C VAL A 273 -23.14 -12.42 -20.36
N LYS A 274 -23.82 -12.96 -21.37
CA LYS A 274 -23.64 -14.35 -21.79
C LYS A 274 -22.25 -14.53 -22.39
N GLU A 275 -21.87 -13.64 -23.28
CA GLU A 275 -20.64 -13.70 -24.06
C GLU A 275 -19.40 -13.61 -23.17
N TYR A 276 -19.33 -12.62 -22.28
CA TYR A 276 -18.16 -12.50 -21.41
C TYR A 276 -18.11 -13.63 -20.36
N ARG A 277 -19.25 -14.15 -19.91
CA ARG A 277 -19.27 -15.30 -18.99
C ARG A 277 -18.77 -16.57 -19.65
N THR A 278 -19.15 -16.80 -20.90
CA THR A 278 -18.63 -17.92 -21.71
C THR A 278 -17.12 -17.77 -21.94
N MET A 279 -16.62 -16.56 -22.20
CA MET A 279 -15.16 -16.33 -22.32
C MET A 279 -14.38 -16.63 -21.03
N MET A 280 -15.03 -16.50 -19.87
CA MET A 280 -14.43 -16.74 -18.56
C MET A 280 -14.77 -18.12 -18.01
N GLU A 281 -15.44 -18.97 -18.79
CA GLU A 281 -15.75 -20.33 -18.40
C GLU A 281 -14.45 -21.13 -18.27
N ASN A 282 -14.23 -21.82 -17.15
CA ASN A 282 -12.99 -22.53 -16.81
C ASN A 282 -11.73 -21.66 -16.64
N VAL A 283 -11.88 -20.34 -16.61
CA VAL A 283 -10.78 -19.40 -16.37
C VAL A 283 -10.67 -19.06 -14.89
N ASP A 284 -9.46 -19.22 -14.34
CA ASP A 284 -9.12 -18.78 -12.99
C ASP A 284 -8.42 -17.43 -12.98
N THR A 285 -8.64 -16.65 -11.93
CA THR A 285 -7.91 -15.40 -11.69
C THR A 285 -6.83 -15.64 -10.66
N VAL A 286 -5.56 -15.39 -11.01
CA VAL A 286 -4.42 -15.61 -10.10
C VAL A 286 -3.73 -14.30 -9.74
N ILE A 287 -3.10 -14.26 -8.56
CA ILE A 287 -2.13 -13.20 -8.26
C ILE A 287 -0.87 -13.51 -9.06
N HIS A 288 -0.46 -12.55 -9.88
CA HIS A 288 0.62 -12.72 -10.86
C HIS A 288 1.87 -11.87 -10.52
N LYS A 289 1.71 -10.90 -9.60
CA LYS A 289 2.77 -9.97 -9.15
C LYS A 289 4.04 -10.68 -8.73
N TYR A 290 3.95 -11.87 -8.15
CA TYR A 290 5.08 -12.62 -7.62
C TYR A 290 5.61 -13.71 -8.56
N THR A 291 5.01 -13.88 -9.75
CA THR A 291 5.27 -15.04 -10.61
C THR A 291 5.43 -14.70 -12.09
N PHE A 292 5.05 -13.49 -12.54
CA PHE A 292 5.26 -13.11 -13.93
C PHE A 292 6.74 -13.16 -14.32
N ASN A 293 7.03 -13.70 -15.50
CA ASN A 293 8.39 -14.00 -15.99
C ASN A 293 9.21 -14.91 -15.06
N LYS A 294 8.56 -15.78 -14.27
CA LYS A 294 9.24 -16.77 -13.42
C LYS A 294 8.72 -18.16 -13.71
N SER A 295 9.64 -19.10 -13.81
CA SER A 295 9.34 -20.53 -13.79
C SER A 295 9.00 -20.97 -12.35
N PRO A 296 8.34 -22.12 -12.16
CA PRO A 296 7.97 -22.61 -10.82
C PRO A 296 9.12 -22.88 -9.86
N PHE A 297 10.35 -23.03 -10.36
CA PHE A 297 11.55 -23.36 -9.57
C PHE A 297 12.57 -22.23 -9.48
N ASP A 298 12.26 -21.07 -10.06
CA ASP A 298 13.16 -19.92 -10.03
C ASP A 298 13.31 -19.38 -8.59
N GLN A 299 14.35 -18.57 -8.37
CA GLN A 299 14.51 -17.85 -7.11
C GLN A 299 13.26 -17.01 -6.82
N ASP A 300 12.92 -16.76 -5.56
CA ASP A 300 11.77 -15.94 -5.22
C ASP A 300 11.89 -14.49 -5.67
N ARG A 301 10.78 -13.77 -5.66
CA ARG A 301 10.75 -12.34 -5.93
C ARG A 301 11.17 -11.57 -4.67
N HIS A 302 11.82 -10.42 -4.81
CA HIS A 302 12.00 -9.54 -3.65
C HIS A 302 10.65 -9.02 -3.17
N PHE A 303 10.60 -8.67 -1.89
CA PHE A 303 9.43 -8.14 -1.22
C PHE A 303 9.70 -6.68 -0.80
N PRO A 304 9.13 -5.69 -1.53
CA PRO A 304 9.25 -4.30 -1.14
C PRO A 304 8.51 -4.05 0.18
N VAL A 305 9.23 -3.52 1.17
CA VAL A 305 8.63 -3.10 2.45
C VAL A 305 8.19 -1.64 2.37
N PHE A 306 9.04 -0.79 1.80
CA PHE A 306 8.73 0.62 1.53
C PHE A 306 9.11 0.96 0.09
N ARG A 307 8.20 1.65 -0.60
CA ARG A 307 8.36 2.11 -1.99
C ARG A 307 7.93 3.55 -2.16
N ALA A 308 8.54 4.23 -3.11
CA ALA A 308 8.27 5.63 -3.46
C ALA A 308 6.78 5.92 -3.64
N ALA A 309 6.08 5.12 -4.47
CA ALA A 309 4.66 5.36 -4.76
C ALA A 309 3.75 5.27 -3.52
N SER A 310 4.06 4.38 -2.56
CA SER A 310 3.31 4.31 -1.30
C SER A 310 3.46 5.60 -0.50
N ILE A 311 4.67 6.17 -0.45
CA ILE A 311 4.93 7.42 0.28
C ILE A 311 4.23 8.60 -0.39
N HIS A 312 4.22 8.64 -1.72
CA HIS A 312 3.47 9.65 -2.47
C HIS A 312 1.97 9.60 -2.15
N LEU A 313 1.38 8.41 -2.07
CA LEU A 313 -0.04 8.26 -1.72
C LEU A 313 -0.32 8.65 -0.26
N TYR A 314 0.57 8.32 0.69
CA TYR A 314 0.43 8.80 2.07
C TYR A 314 0.57 10.32 2.17
N TYR A 315 1.49 10.91 1.41
CA TYR A 315 1.68 12.35 1.35
C TYR A 315 0.46 13.04 0.72
N ALA A 316 -0.10 12.50 -0.37
CA ALA A 316 -1.36 12.97 -0.94
C ALA A 316 -2.50 12.91 0.07
N GLU A 317 -2.60 11.84 0.86
CA GLU A 317 -3.63 11.68 1.89
C GLU A 317 -3.54 12.75 2.98
N ILE A 318 -2.33 13.05 3.44
CA ILE A 318 -2.07 14.13 4.39
C ILE A 318 -2.60 15.47 3.83
N TYR A 319 -2.19 15.84 2.61
CA TYR A 319 -2.61 17.12 1.99
C TYR A 319 -4.10 17.17 1.64
N ALA A 320 -4.78 16.02 1.51
CA ALA A 320 -6.23 15.99 1.35
C ALA A 320 -6.96 16.46 2.62
N ARG A 321 -6.36 16.24 3.80
CA ARG A 321 -6.96 16.54 5.11
C ARG A 321 -6.43 17.81 5.75
N TRP A 322 -5.15 18.08 5.57
CA TRP A 322 -4.43 19.05 6.38
C TRP A 322 -4.80 20.50 6.03
N TRP A 323 -4.84 21.33 7.05
CA TRP A 323 -5.10 22.76 6.97
C TRP A 323 -3.80 23.51 7.13
N PHE A 324 -3.53 24.45 6.22
CA PHE A 324 -2.31 25.23 6.20
C PHE A 324 -2.63 26.69 6.45
N ASP A 325 -1.76 27.37 7.19
CA ASP A 325 -1.79 28.82 7.35
C ASP A 325 -1.06 29.49 6.19
N HIS A 326 -1.80 30.22 5.37
CA HIS A 326 -1.25 31.06 4.30
C HIS A 326 -1.33 32.54 4.71
N ASN A 327 -0.40 32.96 5.56
CA ASN A 327 -0.28 34.35 6.05
C ASN A 327 -1.55 34.85 6.76
N GLY A 328 -2.05 34.08 7.72
CA GLY A 328 -3.25 34.35 8.52
C GLY A 328 -4.54 33.77 7.94
N ILE A 329 -4.47 33.05 6.81
CA ILE A 329 -5.63 32.41 6.18
C ILE A 329 -5.45 30.90 6.21
N ILE A 330 -6.22 30.24 7.07
CA ILE A 330 -6.19 28.78 7.22
C ILE A 330 -7.07 28.15 6.13
N ARG A 331 -6.47 27.35 5.23
CA ARG A 331 -7.19 26.64 4.15
C ARG A 331 -6.54 25.30 3.81
N PRO A 332 -7.30 24.34 3.28
CA PRO A 332 -6.74 23.05 2.88
C PRO A 332 -5.97 23.15 1.56
N GLU A 333 -4.94 22.32 1.40
CA GLU A 333 -4.14 22.22 0.17
C GLU A 333 -4.54 21.03 -0.70
N VAL A 334 -5.85 20.89 -0.95
CA VAL A 334 -6.42 19.78 -1.75
C VAL A 334 -5.83 19.68 -3.16
N ILE A 335 -5.42 20.81 -3.75
CA ILE A 335 -4.77 20.84 -5.06
C ILE A 335 -3.44 20.07 -5.02
N LYS A 336 -2.63 20.27 -3.98
CA LYS A 336 -1.35 19.56 -3.84
C LYS A 336 -1.57 18.05 -3.75
N SER A 337 -2.60 17.63 -2.99
CA SER A 337 -3.02 16.24 -2.92
C SER A 337 -3.38 15.65 -4.30
N LEU A 338 -4.20 16.37 -5.08
CA LEU A 338 -4.57 15.97 -6.43
C LEU A 338 -3.37 15.93 -7.38
N ASN A 339 -2.45 16.89 -7.29
CA ASN A 339 -1.26 16.93 -8.13
C ASN A 339 -0.33 15.74 -7.83
N ILE A 340 -0.17 15.34 -6.56
CA ILE A 340 0.61 14.12 -6.21
C ILE A 340 -0.07 12.86 -6.74
N LEU A 341 -1.40 12.79 -6.62
CA LEU A 341 -2.20 11.65 -7.07
C LEU A 341 -2.21 11.51 -8.59
N ASN A 342 -2.44 12.61 -9.31
CA ASN A 342 -2.69 12.65 -10.74
C ASN A 342 -1.41 12.83 -11.55
N ASP A 343 -0.92 14.06 -11.73
CA ASP A 343 0.01 14.43 -12.82
C ASP A 343 1.44 14.75 -12.36
N GLY A 344 1.69 14.83 -11.05
CA GLY A 344 3.00 15.12 -10.49
C GLY A 344 3.32 16.61 -10.33
N SER A 345 2.40 17.53 -10.64
CA SER A 345 2.61 18.98 -10.60
C SER A 345 2.63 19.60 -9.19
N TYR A 346 3.12 18.85 -8.19
CA TYR A 346 3.18 19.25 -6.78
C TYR A 346 4.50 19.92 -6.38
N ASN A 347 5.46 19.99 -7.31
CA ASN A 347 6.74 20.66 -7.17
C ASN A 347 7.19 21.25 -8.52
N SER A 348 8.36 21.89 -8.55
CA SER A 348 8.89 22.55 -9.76
C SER A 348 9.60 21.61 -10.74
N ASN A 349 9.69 20.31 -10.45
CA ASN A 349 10.35 19.35 -11.32
C ASN A 349 9.36 18.87 -12.41
N PRO A 350 9.61 19.17 -13.69
CA PRO A 350 8.69 18.84 -14.78
C PRO A 350 8.65 17.34 -15.12
N ASP A 351 9.59 16.54 -14.63
CA ASP A 351 9.66 15.10 -14.92
C ASP A 351 8.72 14.27 -14.04
N GLN A 352 8.16 14.87 -12.97
CA GLN A 352 7.19 14.20 -12.11
C GLN A 352 5.91 13.91 -12.88
N LYS A 353 5.33 12.73 -12.62
CA LYS A 353 4.13 12.23 -13.32
C LYS A 353 2.95 11.93 -12.41
N GLY A 354 3.12 12.01 -11.09
CA GLY A 354 2.12 11.57 -10.13
C GLY A 354 1.91 10.04 -10.19
N VAL A 355 1.14 9.50 -9.25
CA VAL A 355 0.96 8.05 -9.17
C VAL A 355 0.12 7.54 -10.36
N ARG A 356 -0.97 8.23 -10.68
CA ARG A 356 -1.88 7.86 -11.77
C ARG A 356 -1.33 8.24 -13.14
N GLY A 357 -0.73 9.42 -13.29
CA GLY A 357 -0.19 9.90 -14.55
C GLY A 357 1.01 9.09 -15.03
N ARG A 358 1.77 8.47 -14.12
CA ARG A 358 2.83 7.48 -14.45
C ARG A 358 2.31 6.30 -15.26
N VAL A 359 1.00 6.01 -15.19
CA VAL A 359 0.34 4.94 -15.93
C VAL A 359 -0.83 5.42 -16.78
N GLY A 360 -0.89 6.72 -17.09
CA GLY A 360 -1.81 7.30 -18.07
C GLY A 360 -3.24 7.54 -17.58
N PHE A 361 -3.45 7.78 -16.28
CA PHE A 361 -4.78 8.11 -15.70
C PHE A 361 -4.78 9.46 -14.93
N GLY A 362 -3.90 10.38 -15.33
CA GLY A 362 -3.55 11.57 -14.57
C GLY A 362 -4.00 12.89 -15.19
N ASP A 363 -4.63 12.88 -16.36
CA ASP A 363 -5.04 14.08 -17.08
C ASP A 363 -6.53 14.04 -17.48
N ARG A 364 -7.01 15.10 -18.15
CA ARG A 364 -8.37 15.21 -18.72
C ARG A 364 -9.48 14.77 -17.76
N ASP A 365 -10.50 14.06 -18.26
CA ASP A 365 -11.65 13.57 -17.50
C ASP A 365 -11.38 12.24 -16.79
N ASP A 366 -10.23 11.59 -17.03
CA ASP A 366 -9.76 10.41 -16.31
C ASP A 366 -9.02 10.75 -15.01
N ALA A 367 -8.55 11.99 -14.86
CA ALA A 367 -7.96 12.52 -13.63
C ALA A 367 -8.98 12.57 -12.48
N VAL A 368 -8.50 12.34 -11.26
CA VAL A 368 -9.33 12.59 -10.08
C VAL A 368 -9.47 14.09 -9.87
N THR A 369 -10.68 14.61 -9.94
CA THR A 369 -10.98 16.01 -9.64
C THR A 369 -11.91 16.13 -8.44
N VAL A 370 -11.89 17.28 -7.78
CA VAL A 370 -12.81 17.58 -6.66
C VAL A 370 -13.50 18.93 -6.90
N GLY A 371 -14.76 18.84 -7.31
CA GLY A 371 -15.64 20.00 -7.53
C GLY A 371 -16.65 20.20 -6.41
N ASN A 372 -17.57 21.14 -6.63
CA ASN A 372 -18.81 21.21 -5.85
C ASN A 372 -19.77 20.08 -6.24
N ILE A 373 -19.74 19.66 -7.50
CA ILE A 373 -20.53 18.56 -8.02
C ILE A 373 -19.59 17.39 -8.25
N ILE A 374 -19.96 16.21 -7.75
CA ILE A 374 -19.27 14.95 -8.00
C ILE A 374 -20.23 14.03 -8.73
N TYR A 375 -19.87 13.62 -9.94
CA TYR A 375 -20.66 12.67 -10.71
C TYR A 375 -20.42 11.24 -10.21
N VAL A 376 -21.52 10.49 -10.08
CA VAL A 376 -21.50 9.09 -9.67
C VAL A 376 -21.60 8.23 -10.92
N HIS A 377 -20.51 7.56 -11.23
CA HIS A 377 -20.42 6.70 -12.41
C HIS A 377 -20.78 5.26 -12.07
N ASP A 378 -21.45 4.59 -13.00
CA ASP A 378 -21.51 3.14 -13.01
C ASP A 378 -20.10 2.56 -13.26
N PRO A 379 -19.56 1.70 -12.39
CA PRO A 379 -18.18 1.23 -12.53
C PRO A 379 -17.95 0.38 -13.78
N VAL A 380 -18.98 -0.28 -14.32
CA VAL A 380 -18.84 -1.22 -15.46
C VAL A 380 -19.06 -0.54 -16.80
N THR A 381 -19.96 0.44 -16.87
CA THR A 381 -20.35 1.12 -18.11
C THR A 381 -19.77 2.53 -18.24
N ASN A 382 -19.19 3.06 -17.15
CA ASN A 382 -18.77 4.45 -16.94
C ASN A 382 -19.85 5.52 -17.10
N LYS A 383 -21.12 5.14 -17.29
CA LYS A 383 -22.22 6.10 -17.43
C LYS A 383 -22.50 6.82 -16.12
N ILE A 384 -22.82 8.10 -16.19
CA ILE A 384 -23.30 8.87 -15.04
C ILE A 384 -24.68 8.35 -14.63
N LYS A 385 -24.79 7.92 -13.36
CA LYS A 385 -26.03 7.45 -12.72
C LYS A 385 -26.67 8.48 -11.81
N GLY A 386 -25.93 9.52 -11.45
CA GLY A 386 -26.36 10.57 -10.56
C GLY A 386 -25.20 11.48 -10.20
N TRP A 387 -25.44 12.38 -9.25
CA TRP A 387 -24.46 13.35 -8.80
C TRP A 387 -24.66 13.66 -7.32
N LEU A 388 -23.59 14.12 -6.68
CA LEU A 388 -23.56 14.56 -5.29
C LEU A 388 -23.22 16.05 -5.24
N ASN A 389 -23.86 16.78 -4.33
CA ASN A 389 -23.59 18.20 -4.10
C ASN A 389 -22.76 18.40 -2.83
N TYR A 390 -21.50 18.77 -3.00
CA TYR A 390 -20.56 19.12 -1.95
C TYR A 390 -20.31 20.63 -1.85
N THR A 391 -21.20 21.46 -2.39
CA THR A 391 -21.14 22.92 -2.20
C THR A 391 -21.07 23.25 -0.72
N ALA A 392 -20.07 24.05 -0.33
CA ALA A 392 -19.78 24.40 1.07
C ALA A 392 -19.56 23.21 2.04
N ASN A 393 -19.38 21.98 1.55
CA ASN A 393 -19.09 20.81 2.37
C ASN A 393 -17.65 20.35 2.18
N LEU A 394 -16.73 20.99 2.89
CA LEU A 394 -15.31 20.64 2.81
C LEU A 394 -15.05 19.21 3.29
N LYS A 395 -15.67 18.78 4.39
CA LYS A 395 -15.47 17.42 4.93
C LYS A 395 -15.76 16.35 3.89
N ALA A 396 -16.89 16.46 3.17
CA ALA A 396 -17.24 15.51 2.12
C ALA A 396 -16.25 15.52 0.94
N LYS A 397 -15.73 16.69 0.56
CA LYS A 397 -14.66 16.80 -0.45
C LYS A 397 -13.38 16.10 -0.01
N GLN A 398 -12.97 16.31 1.24
CA GLN A 398 -11.76 15.70 1.79
C GLN A 398 -11.91 14.17 1.89
N GLU A 399 -13.05 13.67 2.36
CA GLU A 399 -13.35 12.24 2.43
C GLU A 399 -13.43 11.58 1.06
N TYR A 400 -13.96 12.31 0.06
CA TYR A 400 -13.97 11.85 -1.32
C TYR A 400 -12.55 11.71 -1.90
N ILE A 401 -11.69 12.72 -1.73
CA ILE A 401 -10.29 12.64 -2.19
C ILE A 401 -9.56 11.49 -1.49
N GLU A 402 -9.74 11.37 -0.17
CA GLU A 402 -9.18 10.28 0.63
C GLU A 402 -9.64 8.91 0.08
N ASP A 403 -10.92 8.74 -0.25
CA ASP A 403 -11.42 7.50 -0.85
C ASP A 403 -10.79 7.22 -2.22
N LYS A 404 -10.58 8.25 -3.05
CA LYS A 404 -9.89 8.11 -4.35
C LYS A 404 -8.41 7.74 -4.19
N ILE A 405 -7.73 8.29 -3.19
CA ILE A 405 -6.35 7.91 -2.85
C ILE A 405 -6.31 6.46 -2.37
N LEU A 406 -7.26 6.04 -1.55
CA LEU A 406 -7.35 4.68 -1.03
C LEU A 406 -7.69 3.66 -2.13
N ASP A 407 -8.51 4.04 -3.11
CA ASP A 407 -8.74 3.24 -4.32
C ASP A 407 -7.46 3.14 -5.17
N GLU A 408 -6.67 4.22 -5.26
CA GLU A 408 -5.39 4.19 -5.95
C GLU A 408 -4.34 3.34 -5.23
N ARG A 409 -4.30 3.38 -3.89
CA ARG A 409 -3.49 2.46 -3.07
C ARG A 409 -3.89 1.01 -3.30
N ALA A 410 -5.19 0.73 -3.48
CA ALA A 410 -5.67 -0.61 -3.80
C ALA A 410 -5.15 -1.14 -5.14
N ARG A 411 -4.89 -0.25 -6.13
CA ARG A 411 -4.30 -0.60 -7.43
C ARG A 411 -2.77 -0.66 -7.37
N GLU A 412 -2.14 0.37 -6.82
CA GLU A 412 -0.69 0.56 -6.83
C GLU A 412 0.03 -0.43 -5.90
N LEU A 413 -0.57 -0.75 -4.74
CA LEU A 413 0.03 -1.57 -3.69
C LEU A 413 -0.65 -2.94 -3.54
N ALA A 414 -1.42 -3.36 -4.55
CA ALA A 414 -2.19 -4.59 -4.48
C ALA A 414 -1.31 -5.80 -4.18
N PHE A 415 -1.75 -6.65 -3.26
CA PHE A 415 -1.04 -7.87 -2.83
C PHE A 415 0.29 -7.65 -2.11
N GLU A 416 0.60 -6.42 -1.68
CA GLU A 416 1.83 -6.10 -0.92
C GLU A 416 1.58 -5.98 0.60
N GLY A 417 0.40 -6.38 1.06
CA GLY A 417 0.09 -6.46 2.50
C GLY A 417 -0.49 -5.19 3.13
N GLU A 418 -0.78 -4.13 2.37
CA GLU A 418 -1.20 -2.84 2.97
C GLU A 418 -2.73 -2.68 3.13
N ARG A 419 -3.53 -3.32 2.26
CA ARG A 419 -4.96 -2.94 2.04
C ARG A 419 -5.82 -3.01 3.30
N PHE A 420 -5.67 -4.05 4.12
CA PHE A 420 -6.53 -4.19 5.30
C PHE A 420 -6.23 -3.10 6.34
N TYR A 421 -4.95 -2.82 6.57
CA TYR A 421 -4.50 -1.80 7.53
C TYR A 421 -4.84 -0.39 7.08
N ASP A 422 -4.85 -0.14 5.77
CA ASP A 422 -5.41 1.09 5.20
C ASP A 422 -6.86 1.26 5.64
N LEU A 423 -7.72 0.27 5.39
CA LEU A 423 -9.15 0.33 5.75
C LEU A 423 -9.35 0.51 7.27
N MET A 424 -8.58 -0.21 8.08
CA MET A 424 -8.65 -0.08 9.55
C MET A 424 -8.33 1.34 9.98
N ARG A 425 -7.25 1.92 9.45
CA ARG A 425 -6.82 3.27 9.81
C ARG A 425 -7.85 4.33 9.41
N ILE A 426 -8.45 4.22 8.22
CA ILE A 426 -9.51 5.14 7.81
C ILE A 426 -10.74 4.98 8.69
N ALA A 427 -11.17 3.75 8.96
CA ALA A 427 -12.33 3.45 9.80
C ALA A 427 -12.16 4.05 11.21
N LYS A 428 -11.01 3.80 11.85
CA LYS A 428 -10.68 4.39 13.16
C LYS A 428 -10.68 5.91 13.12
N ARG A 429 -10.00 6.51 12.14
CA ARG A 429 -9.90 7.97 12.04
C ARG A 429 -11.25 8.63 11.78
N ARG A 430 -12.12 8.02 10.97
CA ARG A 430 -13.47 8.51 10.72
C ARG A 430 -14.45 8.19 11.86
N ASN A 431 -14.03 7.36 12.81
CA ASN A 431 -14.91 6.73 13.80
C ASN A 431 -16.11 6.05 13.13
N ASP A 432 -15.83 5.30 12.07
CA ASP A 432 -16.81 4.66 11.19
C ASP A 432 -16.37 3.22 10.84
N PRO A 433 -16.76 2.22 11.65
CA PRO A 433 -16.52 0.80 11.37
C PRO A 433 -17.09 0.32 10.03
N SER A 434 -18.19 0.94 9.55
CA SER A 434 -18.85 0.55 8.30
C SER A 434 -17.90 0.72 7.12
N TYR A 435 -16.99 1.69 7.18
CA TYR A 435 -15.98 1.91 6.14
C TYR A 435 -15.18 0.65 5.78
N LEU A 436 -14.71 -0.07 6.81
CA LEU A 436 -13.99 -1.34 6.66
C LEU A 436 -14.97 -2.48 6.39
N ALA A 437 -16.02 -2.58 7.20
CA ALA A 437 -16.97 -3.69 7.16
C ALA A 437 -17.60 -3.83 5.76
N ASP A 438 -18.11 -2.75 5.18
CA ASP A 438 -18.77 -2.74 3.88
C ASP A 438 -17.81 -3.19 2.76
N ARG A 439 -16.56 -2.70 2.79
CA ARG A 439 -15.53 -3.02 1.78
C ARG A 439 -15.04 -4.45 1.86
N VAL A 440 -14.95 -5.02 3.06
CA VAL A 440 -14.57 -6.44 3.24
C VAL A 440 -15.75 -7.36 2.94
N ALA A 441 -16.95 -7.03 3.41
CA ALA A 441 -18.17 -7.80 3.21
C ALA A 441 -18.54 -7.93 1.72
N ALA A 442 -18.29 -6.89 0.92
CA ALA A 442 -18.57 -6.90 -0.51
C ALA A 442 -17.87 -8.06 -1.27
N LYS A 443 -16.81 -8.65 -0.70
CA LYS A 443 -16.11 -9.81 -1.28
C LYS A 443 -16.97 -11.09 -1.28
N PHE A 444 -18.00 -11.12 -0.45
CA PHE A 444 -18.89 -12.26 -0.24
C PHE A 444 -20.24 -12.04 -0.94
N GLN A 445 -21.06 -13.09 -1.01
CA GLN A 445 -22.39 -13.05 -1.63
C GLN A 445 -23.44 -13.65 -0.69
N GLY A 446 -24.70 -13.21 -0.85
CA GLY A 446 -25.84 -13.72 -0.09
C GLY A 446 -25.73 -13.42 1.40
N GLN A 447 -26.19 -14.35 2.25
CA GLN A 447 -26.22 -14.18 3.70
C GLN A 447 -24.83 -13.93 4.31
N LYS A 448 -23.77 -14.46 3.70
CA LYS A 448 -22.40 -14.29 4.20
C LYS A 448 -21.94 -12.84 4.13
N THR A 449 -22.46 -12.04 3.21
CA THR A 449 -22.16 -10.61 3.14
C THR A 449 -22.59 -9.90 4.42
N GLU A 450 -23.83 -10.08 4.85
CA GLU A 450 -24.33 -9.43 6.08
C GLU A 450 -23.63 -9.97 7.32
N GLN A 451 -23.40 -11.28 7.42
CA GLN A 451 -22.67 -11.88 8.54
C GLN A 451 -21.26 -11.30 8.71
N ILE A 452 -20.52 -11.15 7.61
CA ILE A 452 -19.18 -10.55 7.65
C ILE A 452 -19.25 -9.07 7.97
N ARG A 453 -20.26 -8.37 7.46
CA ARG A 453 -20.46 -6.96 7.75
C ARG A 453 -20.72 -6.75 9.24
N GLU A 454 -21.72 -7.43 9.81
CA GLU A 454 -22.06 -7.38 11.24
C GLU A 454 -20.87 -7.76 12.12
N PHE A 455 -20.13 -8.81 11.77
CA PHE A 455 -18.93 -9.23 12.49
C PHE A 455 -17.87 -8.12 12.52
N LEU A 456 -17.63 -7.45 11.39
CA LEU A 456 -16.64 -6.39 11.24
C LEU A 456 -17.14 -5.01 11.68
N MET A 457 -18.39 -4.85 12.12
CA MET A 457 -18.83 -3.62 12.79
C MET A 457 -18.23 -3.48 14.19
N ILE A 458 -17.73 -4.58 14.76
CA ILE A 458 -17.08 -4.67 16.07
C ILE A 458 -15.56 -4.59 15.85
N GLU A 459 -14.89 -3.62 16.45
CA GLU A 459 -13.47 -3.34 16.22
C GLU A 459 -12.56 -4.49 16.71
N GLU A 460 -12.92 -5.15 17.81
CA GLU A 460 -12.18 -6.27 18.38
C GLU A 460 -12.02 -7.42 17.37
N ASN A 461 -12.99 -7.57 16.47
CA ASN A 461 -12.99 -8.59 15.42
C ASN A 461 -12.10 -8.24 14.22
N TRP A 462 -11.45 -7.07 14.21
CA TRP A 462 -10.49 -6.71 13.15
C TRP A 462 -9.13 -7.35 13.35
N TYR A 463 -8.86 -7.88 14.54
CA TYR A 463 -7.58 -8.43 14.93
C TYR A 463 -7.63 -9.96 14.98
N VAL A 464 -6.48 -10.60 14.81
CA VAL A 464 -6.34 -12.05 15.01
C VAL A 464 -6.20 -12.32 16.51
N PRO A 465 -7.11 -13.09 17.13
CA PRO A 465 -7.05 -13.39 18.57
C PRO A 465 -5.94 -14.42 18.83
N PHE A 466 -4.73 -13.93 19.04
CA PHE A 466 -3.54 -14.78 19.27
C PHE A 466 -3.00 -14.70 20.70
N PHE A 467 -3.14 -13.54 21.35
CA PHE A 467 -2.61 -13.28 22.70
C PHE A 467 -3.72 -13.15 23.75
N GLU A 468 -4.85 -13.83 23.54
CA GLU A 468 -5.95 -13.90 24.51
C GLU A 468 -5.69 -14.89 25.64
#